data_AF-A0A7J6GQT3-F1
#
_entry.id   AF-A0A7J6GQT3-F1
#
_cell.length_a   1.000
_cell.length_b   1.000
_cell.length_c   1.000
_cell.angle_alpha   90.00
_cell.angle_beta   90.00
_cell.angle_gamma   90.00
#
_symmetry.space_group_name_H-M   'P 1'
#
loop_
_entity.id
_entity.type
_entity.pdbx_description
1 polymer ?
#
loop_
_entity_poly.entity_id
_entity_poly.type
_entity_poly.pdbx_seq_one_letter_code
_entity_poly.pdbx_strand_id
1 'polypeptide(L)'
;MALKLPIIYQGFGSGDGVFGGVFDGHGPNGHVVSEFVRNRLPLLLLSQKESVDKELNYESFRDKTIDTGTTSSFKVLDKEIKLLQNFDFSCSGTTAVVTIRKGEDLIIANLGDSRAILGTRTENNEIKAVQLTTDLKPSIPNKILIKSLIKIN
;
A
#
# COMPACT_ATOMS: atom_id res chain seq x y z
N MET A 1 14.18 2.28 -17.51
CA MET A 1 14.77 2.62 -16.20
C MET A 1 13.69 2.36 -15.17
N ALA A 2 13.95 1.55 -14.14
CA ALA A 2 12.97 1.29 -13.09
C ALA A 2 12.97 2.46 -12.10
N LEU A 3 11.82 3.09 -11.86
CA LEU A 3 11.69 4.25 -10.99
C LEU A 3 11.05 3.83 -9.67
N LYS A 4 11.84 3.88 -8.60
CA LYS A 4 11.38 3.61 -7.24
C LYS A 4 10.94 4.91 -6.58
N LEU A 5 9.65 5.06 -6.36
CA LEU A 5 9.06 6.26 -5.78
C LEU A 5 8.59 6.01 -4.35
N PRO A 6 9.23 6.60 -3.32
CA PRO A 6 8.73 6.56 -1.96
C PRO A 6 7.71 7.68 -1.69
N ILE A 7 6.85 7.48 -0.70
CA ILE A 7 5.97 8.50 -0.16
C ILE A 7 5.69 8.26 1.32
N ILE A 8 5.58 9.35 2.09
CA ILE A 8 5.13 9.35 3.48
C ILE A 8 4.17 10.52 3.66
N TYR A 9 3.00 10.24 4.24
CA TYR A 9 2.03 11.24 4.66
C TYR A 9 1.76 11.10 6.16
N GLN A 10 1.99 12.17 6.91
CA GLN A 10 1.59 12.30 8.31
C GLN A 10 0.17 12.87 8.41
N GLY A 11 -0.53 12.58 9.51
CA GLY A 11 -1.92 12.98 9.68
C GLY A 11 -2.90 12.22 8.77
N PHE A 12 -2.51 11.04 8.29
CA PHE A 12 -3.30 10.28 7.32
C PHE A 12 -4.60 9.76 7.93
N GLY A 13 -5.74 10.32 7.51
CA GLY A 13 -7.06 9.97 8.00
C GLY A 13 -7.37 10.46 9.42
N SER A 14 -6.39 10.57 10.32
CA SER A 14 -6.51 11.21 11.64
C SER A 14 -5.16 11.85 12.02
N GLY A 15 -5.16 12.75 13.01
CA GLY A 15 -3.95 13.50 13.40
C GLY A 15 -2.73 12.65 13.76
N ASP A 16 -2.94 11.43 14.25
CA ASP A 16 -1.90 10.45 14.60
C ASP A 16 -1.59 9.42 13.49
N GLY A 17 -2.32 9.46 12.38
CA GLY A 17 -2.21 8.49 11.30
C GLY A 17 -0.99 8.74 10.40
N VAL A 18 -0.41 7.67 9.86
CA VAL A 18 0.71 7.75 8.91
C VAL A 18 0.45 6.80 7.75
N PHE A 19 0.59 7.28 6.52
CA PHE A 19 0.64 6.46 5.32
C PHE A 19 2.07 6.44 4.79
N GLY A 20 2.58 5.26 4.43
CA GLY A 20 3.87 5.07 3.77
C GLY A 20 3.70 4.20 2.53
N GLY A 21 4.52 4.40 1.51
CA GLY A 21 4.48 3.57 0.32
C GLY A 21 5.75 3.62 -0.52
N VAL A 22 6.04 2.52 -1.20
CA VAL A 22 7.08 2.42 -2.23
C VAL A 22 6.49 1.78 -3.48
N PHE A 23 6.76 2.38 -4.63
CA PHE A 23 6.24 1.98 -5.93
C PHE A 23 7.39 1.81 -6.92
N ASP A 24 7.59 0.60 -7.44
CA ASP A 24 8.65 0.28 -8.41
C ASP A 24 8.07 0.15 -9.82
N GLY A 25 8.15 1.25 -10.57
CA GLY A 25 7.62 1.35 -11.93
C GLY A 25 8.51 0.66 -12.97
N HIS A 26 7.93 -0.13 -13.85
CA HIS A 26 8.62 -0.90 -14.90
C HIS A 26 7.89 -0.84 -16.24
N GLY A 27 8.60 -1.18 -17.32
CA GLY A 27 8.12 -1.06 -18.70
C GLY A 27 8.29 0.35 -19.28
N PRO A 28 7.87 0.57 -20.54
CA PRO A 28 8.08 1.84 -21.25
C PRO A 28 7.51 3.07 -20.52
N ASN A 29 6.32 2.92 -19.93
CA ASN A 29 5.61 3.98 -19.20
C ASN A 29 5.56 3.71 -17.69
N GLY A 30 6.45 2.88 -17.16
CA GLY A 30 6.45 2.49 -15.74
C GLY A 30 6.55 3.67 -14.78
N HIS A 31 7.27 4.72 -15.16
CA HIS A 31 7.39 5.96 -14.39
C HIS A 31 6.04 6.70 -14.27
N VAL A 32 5.25 6.74 -15.35
CA VAL A 32 3.90 7.34 -15.35
C VAL A 32 2.97 6.52 -14.45
N VAL A 33 3.02 5.19 -14.57
CA VAL A 33 2.20 4.29 -13.75
C VAL A 33 2.54 4.43 -12.27
N SER A 34 3.83 4.39 -11.90
CA SER A 34 4.25 4.48 -10.51
C SER A 34 3.95 5.85 -9.90
N GLU A 35 4.11 6.94 -10.65
CA GLU A 35 3.74 8.29 -10.20
C GLU A 35 2.23 8.44 -10.02
N PHE A 36 1.43 7.95 -10.97
CA PHE A 36 -0.02 7.96 -10.86
C PHE A 36 -0.50 7.21 -9.62
N VAL A 37 -0.05 5.97 -9.43
CA VAL A 37 -0.44 5.14 -8.28
C VAL A 37 0.03 5.78 -6.97
N ARG A 38 1.26 6.29 -6.90
CA ARG A 38 1.81 6.98 -5.73
C ARG A 38 0.94 8.14 -5.26
N ASN A 39 0.44 8.94 -6.20
CA ASN A 39 -0.31 10.15 -5.88
C ASN A 39 -1.81 9.85 -5.65
N ARG A 40 -2.38 8.87 -6.37
CA ARG A 40 -3.82 8.58 -6.36
C ARG A 40 -4.25 7.60 -5.26
N LEU A 41 -3.43 6.59 -4.96
CA LEU A 41 -3.77 5.55 -3.98
C LEU A 41 -4.11 6.11 -2.58
N PRO A 42 -3.34 7.06 -2.00
CA PRO A 42 -3.65 7.62 -0.68
C PRO A 42 -5.01 8.31 -0.65
N LEU A 43 -5.37 9.02 -1.74
CA LEU A 43 -6.65 9.72 -1.86
C LEU A 43 -7.84 8.75 -1.96
N LEU A 44 -7.68 7.64 -2.69
CA LEU A 44 -8.71 6.60 -2.75
C LEU A 44 -8.93 5.91 -1.40
N LEU A 45 -7.86 5.69 -0.65
CA LEU A 45 -7.96 5.12 0.69
C LEU A 45 -8.63 6.09 1.68
N LEU A 46 -8.42 7.40 1.53
CA LEU A 46 -9.11 8.43 2.32
C LEU A 46 -10.59 8.57 1.94
N SER A 47 -10.95 8.56 0.66
CA SER A 47 -12.36 8.76 0.23
C SER A 47 -13.27 7.59 0.63
N GLN A 48 -12.70 6.39 0.78
CA GLN A 48 -13.42 5.25 1.34
C GLN A 48 -13.78 5.41 2.83
N LYS A 49 -13.16 6.38 3.51
CA LYS A 49 -13.48 6.79 4.88
C LYS A 49 -14.66 7.76 4.93
N GLU A 50 -14.73 8.72 4.01
CA GLU A 50 -15.77 9.78 4.03
C GLU A 50 -17.17 9.29 3.71
N SER A 51 -17.29 8.16 2.99
CA SER A 51 -18.59 7.49 2.72
C SER A 51 -19.21 6.84 3.98
N VAL A 52 -18.59 7.00 5.14
CA VAL A 52 -18.86 6.24 6.36
C VAL A 52 -19.02 7.14 7.62
N ASP A 53 -18.98 8.46 7.49
CA ASP A 53 -19.10 9.33 8.67
C ASP A 53 -20.52 9.88 8.88
N LYS A 54 -21.20 9.28 9.87
CA LYS A 54 -21.72 10.09 10.98
C LYS A 54 -21.37 9.56 12.37
N GLU A 55 -20.91 8.32 12.53
CA GLU A 55 -20.68 7.78 13.88
C GLU A 55 -19.86 6.48 13.89
N LEU A 56 -18.53 6.48 13.58
CA LEU A 56 -17.78 5.21 13.58
C LEU A 56 -16.43 5.17 14.33
N ASN A 57 -16.38 4.17 15.20
CA ASN A 57 -15.25 3.63 15.97
C ASN A 57 -14.11 3.15 15.03
N TYR A 58 -12.87 3.38 15.46
CA TYR A 58 -11.61 2.84 14.93
C TYR A 58 -11.68 1.43 14.31
N GLU A 59 -12.42 0.52 14.96
CA GLU A 59 -12.63 -0.86 14.51
C GLU A 59 -13.28 -0.96 13.11
N SER A 60 -14.21 -0.06 12.77
CA SER A 60 -14.85 -0.04 11.46
C SER A 60 -13.88 0.38 10.34
N PHE A 61 -13.04 1.38 10.61
CA PHE A 61 -11.98 1.79 9.68
C PHE A 61 -10.99 0.65 9.45
N ARG A 62 -10.62 -0.05 10.53
CA ARG A 62 -9.71 -1.19 10.50
C ARG A 62 -10.26 -2.33 9.64
N ASP A 63 -11.48 -2.79 9.92
CA ASP A 63 -12.11 -3.93 9.25
C ASP A 63 -12.33 -3.66 7.76
N LYS A 64 -12.80 -2.46 7.41
CA LYS A 64 -13.01 -2.05 6.01
C LYS A 64 -11.70 -1.88 5.23
N THR A 65 -10.69 -1.26 5.84
CA THR A 65 -9.38 -1.03 5.18
C THR A 65 -8.64 -2.34 4.95
N ILE A 66 -8.67 -3.24 5.95
CA ILE A 66 -8.05 -4.57 5.86
C ILE A 66 -8.80 -5.45 4.88
N ASP A 67 -10.12 -5.59 4.97
CA ASP A 67 -10.80 -6.64 4.21
C ASP A 67 -10.99 -6.25 2.73
N THR A 68 -11.49 -5.05 2.45
CA THR A 68 -11.92 -4.68 1.08
C THR A 68 -11.23 -3.45 0.51
N GLY A 69 -10.85 -2.48 1.34
CA GLY A 69 -10.54 -1.14 0.87
C GLY A 69 -9.26 -1.01 0.05
N THR A 70 -8.20 -1.71 0.45
CA THR A 70 -6.95 -1.69 -0.32
C THR A 70 -7.05 -2.48 -1.62
N THR A 71 -7.76 -3.61 -1.62
CA THR A 71 -8.00 -4.41 -2.85
C THR A 71 -8.85 -3.64 -3.84
N SER A 72 -9.94 -3.01 -3.37
CA SER A 72 -10.81 -2.22 -4.23
C SER A 72 -10.09 -1.01 -4.80
N SER A 73 -9.26 -0.33 -4.00
CA SER A 73 -8.43 0.79 -4.46
C SER A 73 -7.48 0.38 -5.58
N PHE A 74 -6.75 -0.74 -5.44
CA PHE A 74 -5.88 -1.24 -6.51
C PHE A 74 -6.65 -1.58 -7.78
N LYS A 75 -7.84 -2.18 -7.67
CA LYS A 75 -8.70 -2.46 -8.84
C LYS A 75 -9.22 -1.19 -9.51
N VAL A 76 -9.55 -0.16 -8.73
CA VAL A 76 -9.97 1.14 -9.26
C VAL A 76 -8.82 1.80 -10.00
N LEU A 77 -7.61 1.81 -9.42
CA LEU A 77 -6.41 2.36 -10.04
C LEU A 77 -6.07 1.66 -11.35
N ASP A 78 -6.12 0.33 -11.39
CA ASP A 78 -5.89 -0.45 -12.61
C ASP A 78 -6.87 -0.06 -13.74
N LYS A 79 -8.13 0.21 -13.40
CA LYS A 79 -9.13 0.72 -14.36
C LYS A 79 -8.85 2.17 -14.76
N GLU A 80 -8.57 3.06 -13.82
CA GLU A 80 -8.29 4.48 -14.09
C GLU A 80 -7.09 4.62 -15.05
N ILE A 81 -6.02 3.84 -14.83
CA ILE A 81 -4.82 3.84 -15.69
C ILE A 81 -5.16 3.36 -17.11
N LYS A 82 -5.97 2.31 -17.24
CA LYS A 82 -6.41 1.79 -18.55
C LYS A 82 -7.26 2.79 -19.36
N LEU A 83 -7.86 3.78 -18.69
CA LEU A 83 -8.66 4.82 -19.35
C LEU A 83 -7.83 6.03 -19.81
N LEU A 84 -6.56 6.12 -19.42
CA LEU A 84 -5.66 7.18 -19.87
C LEU A 84 -5.31 6.96 -21.36
N GLN A 85 -5.98 7.68 -22.25
CA GLN A 85 -5.88 7.49 -23.71
C GLN A 85 -4.54 7.92 -24.33
N ASN A 86 -3.67 8.57 -23.56
CA ASN A 86 -2.44 9.18 -24.08
C ASN A 86 -1.25 8.21 -24.16
N PHE A 87 -1.37 7.01 -23.59
CA PHE A 87 -0.26 6.06 -23.50
C PHE A 87 -0.74 4.62 -23.61
N ASP A 88 0.08 3.77 -24.24
CA ASP A 88 -0.09 2.32 -24.17
C ASP A 88 0.58 1.78 -22.89
N PHE A 89 -0.22 1.21 -21.99
CA PHE A 89 0.24 0.62 -20.73
C PHE A 89 0.28 -0.90 -20.76
N SER A 90 0.02 -1.56 -21.90
CA SER A 90 -0.05 -3.02 -22.01
C SER A 90 1.20 -3.75 -21.49
N CYS A 91 2.37 -3.12 -21.58
CA CYS A 91 3.65 -3.63 -21.08
C CYS A 91 4.27 -2.73 -19.99
N SER A 92 3.47 -1.91 -19.32
CA SER A 92 3.93 -1.01 -18.24
C SER A 92 3.19 -1.31 -16.95
N GLY A 93 3.88 -1.17 -15.82
CA GLY A 93 3.33 -1.51 -14.52
C GLY A 93 4.10 -0.87 -13.38
N THR A 94 3.61 -1.09 -12.17
CA THR A 94 4.32 -0.75 -10.94
C THR A 94 4.05 -1.81 -9.89
N THR A 95 5.03 -2.06 -9.02
CA THR A 95 4.76 -2.68 -7.72
C THR A 95 4.12 -1.66 -6.78
N ALA A 96 3.58 -2.13 -5.66
CA ALA A 96 3.19 -1.29 -4.54
C ALA A 96 3.34 -2.06 -3.23
N VAL A 97 4.18 -1.55 -2.33
CA VAL A 97 4.15 -1.92 -0.91
C VAL A 97 3.77 -0.69 -0.10
N VAL A 98 2.68 -0.76 0.65
CA VAL A 98 2.15 0.37 1.42
C VAL A 98 1.88 -0.01 2.86
N THR A 99 2.01 0.97 3.75
CA THR A 99 1.74 0.85 5.17
C THR A 99 0.80 1.97 5.62
N ILE A 100 -0.11 1.65 6.53
CA ILE A 100 -1.00 2.60 7.20
C ILE A 100 -0.87 2.35 8.69
N ARG A 101 -0.30 3.30 9.42
CA ARG A 101 -0.17 3.25 10.88
C ARG A 101 -1.22 4.15 11.51
N LYS A 102 -1.88 3.68 12.56
CA LYS A 102 -2.72 4.49 13.44
C LYS A 102 -2.64 3.95 14.87
N GLY A 103 -2.21 4.78 15.82
CA GLY A 103 -1.79 4.29 17.13
C GLY A 103 -0.73 3.19 17.01
N GLU A 104 -0.99 2.05 17.65
CA GLU A 104 -0.15 0.86 17.64
C GLU A 104 -0.40 -0.06 16.44
N ASP A 105 -1.51 0.13 15.73
CA ASP A 105 -1.90 -0.77 14.64
C ASP A 105 -1.23 -0.33 13.33
N LEU A 106 -0.65 -1.30 12.63
CA LEU A 106 0.04 -1.16 11.35
C LEU A 106 -0.61 -2.10 10.33
N ILE A 107 -1.27 -1.51 9.33
CA ILE A 107 -1.83 -2.21 8.18
C ILE A 107 -0.80 -2.18 7.07
N ILE A 108 -0.58 -3.32 6.42
CA ILE A 108 0.37 -3.45 5.31
C ILE A 108 -0.34 -4.09 4.13
N ALA A 109 -0.10 -3.57 2.93
CA ALA A 109 -0.55 -4.19 1.69
C ALA A 109 0.60 -4.26 0.68
N ASN A 110 0.81 -5.44 0.07
CA ASN A 110 1.85 -5.66 -0.93
C ASN A 110 1.32 -6.29 -2.22
N LEU A 111 1.60 -5.63 -3.34
CA LEU A 111 1.33 -6.07 -4.70
C LEU A 111 2.62 -5.98 -5.52
N GLY A 112 3.24 -7.13 -5.76
CA GLY A 112 4.51 -7.26 -6.50
C GLY A 112 5.65 -7.79 -5.63
N ASP A 113 6.87 -7.60 -6.08
CA ASP A 113 8.09 -8.12 -5.47
C ASP A 113 8.84 -7.09 -4.59
N SER A 114 8.23 -5.94 -4.34
CA SER A 114 8.67 -5.03 -3.27
C SER A 114 8.37 -5.61 -1.88
N ARG A 115 9.07 -5.12 -0.85
CA ARG A 115 9.03 -5.73 0.49
C ARG A 115 9.01 -4.72 1.63
N ALA A 116 8.22 -5.04 2.66
CA ALA A 116 8.25 -4.37 3.96
C ALA A 116 8.94 -5.27 5.01
N ILE A 117 9.84 -4.65 5.78
CA ILE A 117 10.59 -5.28 6.88
C ILE A 117 10.50 -4.36 8.09
N LEU A 118 10.14 -4.90 9.25
CA LEU A 118 10.18 -4.21 10.53
C LEU A 118 11.52 -4.46 11.21
N GLY A 119 12.25 -3.40 11.54
CA GLY A 119 13.36 -3.49 12.46
C GLY A 119 12.83 -3.47 13.90
N THR A 120 13.00 -4.56 14.64
CA THR A 120 12.67 -4.64 16.06
C THR A 120 13.93 -4.71 16.89
N ARG A 121 13.88 -4.17 18.11
CA ARG A 121 14.98 -4.28 19.07
C ARG A 121 14.71 -5.45 20.00
N THR A 122 15.69 -6.34 20.16
CA THR A 122 15.61 -7.48 21.09
C THR A 122 15.85 -7.02 22.53
N GLU A 123 15.58 -7.89 23.49
CA GLU A 123 15.90 -7.66 24.91
C GLU A 123 17.39 -7.37 25.13
N ASN A 124 18.26 -7.94 24.28
CA ASN A 124 19.71 -7.73 24.30
C ASN A 124 20.15 -6.44 23.58
N ASN A 125 19.20 -5.55 23.22
CA ASN A 125 19.44 -4.31 22.47
C ASN A 125 19.97 -4.52 21.04
N GLU A 126 19.85 -5.74 20.49
CA GLU A 126 20.22 -6.05 19.11
C GLU A 126 19.08 -5.72 18.14
N ILE A 127 19.40 -5.42 16.88
CA ILE A 127 18.39 -5.15 15.85
C ILE A 127 18.06 -6.45 15.12
N LYS A 128 16.80 -6.86 15.16
CA LYS A 128 16.27 -8.00 14.41
C LYS A 128 15.38 -7.52 13.27
N ALA A 129 15.59 -8.06 12.08
CA ALA A 129 14.71 -7.83 10.94
C ALA A 129 13.55 -8.84 10.95
N VAL A 130 12.31 -8.34 10.95
CA VAL A 130 11.09 -9.12 10.84
C VAL A 130 10.45 -8.83 9.49
N GLN A 131 10.39 -9.83 8.62
CA GLN A 131 9.77 -9.68 7.31
C GLN A 131 8.24 -9.61 7.45
N LEU A 132 7.63 -8.55 6.92
CA LEU A 132 6.19 -8.31 7.05
C LEU A 132 5.40 -8.73 5.80
N THR A 133 6.05 -8.76 4.63
CA THR A 133 5.43 -9.14 3.36
C THR A 133 6.25 -10.21 2.66
N THR A 134 5.59 -11.02 1.82
CA THR A 134 6.28 -11.93 0.91
C THR A 134 6.24 -11.35 -0.50
N ASP A 135 7.34 -11.44 -1.25
CA ASP A 135 7.37 -11.05 -2.65
C ASP A 135 6.36 -11.88 -3.45
N LEU A 136 5.61 -11.23 -4.33
CA LEU A 136 4.80 -11.92 -5.33
C LEU A 136 5.68 -12.29 -6.51
N LYS A 137 6.02 -13.57 -6.62
CA LYS A 137 6.82 -14.12 -7.71
C LYS A 137 5.98 -15.13 -8.50
N PRO A 138 6.17 -15.24 -9.83
CA PRO A 138 5.43 -16.21 -10.64
C PRO A 138 5.56 -17.67 -10.17
N SER A 139 6.66 -18.01 -9.50
CA SER A 139 6.92 -19.33 -8.95
C SER A 139 6.15 -19.66 -7.66
N ILE A 140 5.42 -18.70 -7.07
CA ILE A 140 4.69 -18.86 -5.81
C ILE A 140 3.18 -18.88 -6.10
N PRO A 141 2.49 -20.02 -5.92
CA PRO A 141 1.04 -20.11 -6.18
C PRO A 141 0.20 -19.22 -5.26
N ASN A 142 -0.92 -18.71 -5.78
CA ASN A 142 -2.06 -18.14 -5.01
C ASN A 142 -1.80 -16.90 -4.12
N LYS A 143 -0.89 -15.99 -4.49
CA LYS A 143 -0.73 -14.71 -3.77
C LYS A 143 -0.99 -13.52 -4.71
N ILE A 144 -2.15 -12.89 -4.58
CA ILE A 144 -2.57 -11.73 -5.40
C ILE A 144 -2.36 -10.41 -4.65
N LEU A 145 -2.57 -10.40 -3.33
CA LEU A 145 -2.36 -9.24 -2.47
C LEU A 145 -2.13 -9.74 -1.06
N ILE A 146 -1.03 -9.36 -0.43
CA ILE A 146 -0.77 -9.72 0.97
C ILE A 146 -1.24 -8.56 1.82
N LYS A 147 -2.18 -8.84 2.72
CA LYS A 147 -2.65 -7.89 3.73
C LYS A 147 -2.35 -8.40 5.11
N SER A 148 -1.83 -7.54 5.97
CA SER A 148 -1.54 -7.91 7.35
C SER A 148 -1.80 -6.73 8.28
N LEU A 149 -2.38 -7.01 9.44
CA LEU A 149 -2.47 -6.11 10.56
C LEU A 149 -1.45 -6.55 11.60
N ILE A 150 -0.62 -5.62 12.04
CA ILE A 150 0.44 -5.84 13.03
C ILE A 150 0.26 -4.82 14.14
N LYS A 151 0.30 -5.27 15.39
CA LYS A 151 0.42 -4.36 16.54
C LYS A 151 1.88 -4.07 16.82
N ILE A 152 2.25 -2.80 16.80
CA ILE A 152 3.56 -2.28 17.17
C ILE A 152 3.47 -1.90 18.65
N ASN A 153 3.98 -2.78 19.52
CA ASN A 153 4.20 -2.53 20.94
C ASN A 153 5.63 -2.06 21.18
#